data_AF-A0AA43L3W8-F1
#
_entry.id   AF-A0AA43L3W8-F1
#
_cell.length_a   1.000
_cell.length_b   1.000
_cell.length_c   1.000
_cell.angle_alpha   90.00
_cell.angle_beta   90.00
_cell.angle_gamma   90.00
#
_symmetry.space_group_name_H-M   'P 1'
#
loop_
_entity.id
_entity.type
_entity.pdbx_description
1 polymer ?
#
loop_
_entity_poly.entity_id
_entity_poly.type
_entity_poly.pdbx_seq_one_letter_code
_entity_poly.pdbx_strand_id
1 'polypeptide(L)' 'MVPKELGHAIYRVFNPNATGPGSHLFTKSRTEAEWLIGLGWRDEGIAFYSAR' A
#
# COMPACT_ATOMS: atom_id res chain seq x y z
N MET A 1 6.33 6.25 -19.06
CA MET A 1 5.21 5.38 -18.60
C MET A 1 5.68 3.94 -18.69
N VAL A 2 5.81 3.23 -17.58
CA VAL A 2 6.11 1.79 -17.61
C VAL A 2 4.78 1.07 -17.84
N PRO A 3 4.67 0.14 -18.81
CA PRO A 3 3.41 -0.54 -19.08
C PRO A 3 2.91 -1.26 -17.81
N LYS A 4 1.62 -1.10 -17.52
CA LYS A 4 0.84 -1.70 -16.42
C LYS A 4 0.81 -3.25 -16.43
N GLU A 5 1.55 -3.88 -17.35
CA GLU A 5 1.41 -5.27 -17.79
C GLU A 5 2.41 -6.24 -17.12
N LEU A 6 3.44 -5.74 -16.41
CA LEU A 6 4.56 -6.59 -15.95
C LEU A 6 4.58 -6.93 -14.46
N GLY A 7 3.65 -6.40 -13.64
CA GLY A 7 3.64 -6.66 -12.19
C GLY A 7 2.36 -6.26 -11.45
N HIS A 8 2.09 -6.89 -10.30
CA HIS A 8 0.96 -6.51 -9.44
C HIS A 8 1.32 -5.22 -8.69
N ALA A 9 0.42 -4.23 -8.68
CA ALA A 9 0.60 -3.02 -7.89
C ALA A 9 0.65 -3.38 -6.40
N ILE A 10 1.66 -2.85 -5.71
CA ILE A 10 1.79 -2.93 -4.25
C ILE A 10 1.43 -1.56 -3.69
N TYR A 11 0.32 -1.51 -2.97
CA TYR A 11 -0.13 -0.34 -2.24
C TYR A 11 0.64 -0.22 -0.93
N ARG A 12 0.96 1.01 -0.54
CA ARG A 12 1.52 1.31 0.78
C ARG A 12 0.57 2.22 1.54
N VAL A 13 0.30 1.87 2.78
CA VAL A 13 -0.50 2.68 3.72
C VAL A 13 0.26 2.84 5.03
N PHE A 14 0.15 4.01 5.63
CA PHE A 14 0.83 4.37 6.87
C PHE A 14 -0.15 4.49 8.03
N ASN A 15 0.16 3.84 9.14
CA ASN A 15 -0.56 3.96 10.40
C ASN A 15 0.04 5.10 11.26
N PRO A 16 -0.63 6.26 11.37
CA PRO A 16 -0.13 7.37 12.19
C PRO A 16 -0.10 7.06 13.69
N ASN A 17 -0.79 6.01 14.14
CA ASN A 17 -0.83 5.62 15.55
C ASN A 17 0.31 4.63 15.91
N ALA A 18 1.05 4.12 14.92
CA ALA A 18 2.18 3.22 15.16
C ALA A 18 3.48 4.01 15.37
N THR A 19 4.14 3.81 16.50
CA THR A 19 5.32 4.59 16.93
C THR A 19 6.67 3.88 16.68
N GLY A 20 6.71 2.89 15.79
CA GLY A 20 7.93 2.10 15.54
C GLY A 20 7.92 1.35 14.20
N PRO A 21 8.86 0.41 14.01
CA PRO A 21 8.90 -0.47 12.85
C PRO A 21 7.55 -1.17 12.63
N GLY A 22 7.12 -1.29 11.38
CA GLY A 22 5.80 -1.84 11.04
C GLY A 22 4.67 -0.81 10.97
N SER A 23 4.99 0.49 11.01
CA SER A 23 4.01 1.57 10.79
C SER A 23 3.47 1.63 9.35
N HIS A 24 4.08 0.90 8.42
CA HIS A 24 3.67 0.82 7.04
C HIS A 24 3.22 -0.59 6.70
N LEU A 25 2.11 -0.72 5.99
CA LEU A 25 1.68 -1.96 5.38
C LEU A 25 1.89 -1.89 3.87
N PHE A 26 2.45 -2.96 3.30
CA PHE A 26 2.56 -3.17 1.86
C PHE A 26 1.62 -4.29 1.45
N THR A 27 0.67 -4.01 0.56
CA THR A 27 -0.34 -5.00 0.16
C THR A 27 -0.60 -5.01 -1.34
N LYS A 28 -0.88 -6.19 -1.89
CA LYS A 28 -1.42 -6.36 -3.25
C LYS A 28 -2.92 -6.09 -3.30
N SER A 29 -3.60 -6.09 -2.14
CA SER A 29 -5.03 -5.94 -2.02
C SER A 29 -5.43 -4.48 -1.91
N ARG A 30 -6.08 -3.97 -2.96
CA ARG A 30 -6.62 -2.61 -2.93
C ARG A 30 -7.73 -2.46 -1.88
N THR A 31 -8.54 -3.50 -1.68
CA THR A 31 -9.60 -3.51 -0.67
C THR A 31 -9.06 -3.43 0.75
N GLU A 32 -7.92 -4.07 1.05
CA GLU A 32 -7.27 -3.96 2.35
C GLU A 32 -6.74 -2.54 2.59
N ALA A 33 -6.10 -1.93 1.57
CA ALA A 33 -5.64 -0.55 1.65
C ALA A 33 -6.82 0.43 1.88
N GLU A 34 -7.88 0.33 1.08
CA GLU A 34 -9.08 1.17 1.20
C GLU A 34 -9.76 1.02 2.57
N TRP A 35 -9.82 -0.21 3.10
CA TRP A 35 -10.35 -0.46 4.44
C TRP A 35 -9.52 0.24 5.54
N LEU A 36 -8.19 0.13 5.49
CA LEU A 36 -7.31 0.77 6.47
C LEU A 36 -7.35 2.29 6.38
N ILE A 37 -7.45 2.84 5.17
CA ILE A 37 -7.67 4.27 4.95
C ILE A 37 -8.97 4.72 5.63
N GLY A 38 -10.05 3.93 5.50
CA GLY A 38 -11.31 4.17 6.21
C GLY A 38 -11.17 4.14 7.74
N LEU A 39 -10.19 3.40 8.27
CA LEU A 39 -9.84 3.37 9.69
C LEU A 39 -8.87 4.49 10.12
N GLY A 40 -8.55 5.44 9.23
CA GLY A 40 -7.70 6.59 9.52
C GLY A 40 -6.21 6.39 9.19
N TRP A 41 -5.85 5.32 8.49
CA TRP A 41 -4.50 5.21 7.92
C TRP A 41 -4.35 6.19 6.76
N ARG A 42 -3.11 6.59 6.47
CA ARG A 42 -2.80 7.49 5.35
C ARG A 42 -2.50 6.66 4.12
N ASP A 43 -3.16 7.01 3.01
CA ASP A 43 -2.83 6.48 1.69
C ASP A 43 -1.51 7.08 1.21
N GLU A 44 -0.59 6.23 0.77
CA GLU A 44 0.64 6.64 0.10
C GLU A 44 0.69 6.15 -1.36
N GLY A 45 -0.37 5.51 -1.84
CA GLY A 45 -0.51 5.05 -3.22
C GLY A 45 0.31 3.79 -3.52
N ILE A 46 0.68 3.64 -4.80
CA ILE A 46 1.45 2.50 -5.28
C ILE A 46 2.93 2.73 -4.95
N ALA A 47 3.49 1.89 -4.08
CA ALA A 47 4.90 1.95 -3.74
C ALA A 47 5.80 1.35 -4.84
N PHE A 48 5.39 0.21 -5.40
CA PHE A 48 6.08 -0.44 -6.52
C PHE A 48 5.17 -1.48 -7.19
N TYR A 49 5.62 -2.02 -8.32
CA TYR A 49 5.00 -3.18 -8.95
C TYR A 49 5.86 -4.41 -8.67
N SER A 50 5.26 -5.51 -8.23
CA SER A 50 6.01 -6.74 -7.95
C SER A 50 6.55 -7.33 -9.25
N ALA A 51 7.80 -7.80 -9.23
CA ALA A 51 8.27 -8.72 -10.27
C ALA A 51 7.42 -10.01 -10.25
N ARG A 52 7.27 -10.64 -11.42
CA ARG A 52 6.65 -11.96 -11.53
C ARG A 52 7.66 -13.05 -11.21
#